data_AF-A0A1W9LWF1-F1
#
_entry.id   AF-A0A1W9LWF1-F1
#
_cell.length_a   1.000
_cell.length_b   1.000
_cell.length_c   1.000
_cell.angle_alpha   90.00
_cell.angle_beta   90.00
_cell.angle_gamma   90.00
#
_symmetry.space_group_name_H-M   'P 1'
#
loop_
_entity.id
_entity.type
_entity.pdbx_description
1 polymer ?
#
loop_
_entity_poly.entity_id
_entity_poly.type
_entity_poly.pdbx_seq_one_letter_code
_entity_poly.pdbx_strand_id
1 'polypeptide(L)'
;MPESIVSSITAVPRPTLAQLVGGQTLDLPLLIQSATLGETKNGKPYLMLVLQDKSGDIAARAWSDAARLAALAEPGRVLRVRGQAVTFQDKLQIKVDTLDPLRPDEEEAYRATLVPSSSRAPEEMEAELQGLLRSFARPELRRLMRRLFGDAEIGPLFRQAPAAKKMHHAYRGGLLEHTLSLARLADRVAAHYPRLDRDLLLAGALLHDLGKVYELVDDNGVFGYSDSGRLVGHLVQGAGMVRDAAAKISDFPPDLLDQLLHLILSHHGRYEYGAPCLPMTPEAIVLHSLDDIDAKMQYLDGLAARLSGPGPHWTDYQRPLERRLFLRGREDAGPDAEEEAADPAPPTPQPRLF
;
A
#
# COMPACT_ATOMS: atom_id res chain seq x y z
N MET A 1 -5.57 19.65 19.61
CA MET A 1 -4.26 20.36 19.55
C MET A 1 -3.43 20.04 18.31
N PRO A 2 -3.46 18.85 17.66
CA PRO A 2 -2.67 18.63 16.43
C PRO A 2 -3.30 19.19 15.14
N GLU A 3 -4.63 19.30 15.03
CA GLU A 3 -5.30 19.75 13.80
C GLU A 3 -4.95 21.19 13.37
N SER A 4 -4.72 22.11 14.32
CA SER A 4 -4.40 23.51 13.98
C SER A 4 -3.00 23.67 13.39
N ILE A 5 -2.04 22.83 13.78
CA ILE A 5 -0.67 22.85 13.28
C ILE A 5 -0.61 22.21 11.89
N VAL A 6 -1.29 21.09 11.69
CA VAL A 6 -1.41 20.43 10.37
C VAL A 6 -2.05 21.37 9.35
N SER A 7 -3.16 22.05 9.72
CA SER A 7 -3.84 23.01 8.84
C SER A 7 -2.97 24.22 8.48
N SER A 8 -2.06 24.64 9.36
CA SER A 8 -1.11 25.74 9.12
C SER A 8 0.04 25.34 8.21
N ILE A 9 0.49 24.08 8.32
CA ILE A 9 1.57 23.50 7.49
C ILE A 9 1.13 23.30 6.04
N THR A 10 -0.14 22.95 5.81
CA THR A 10 -0.72 22.75 4.47
C THR A 10 -0.98 24.06 3.70
N ALA A 11 -0.89 25.22 4.35
CA ALA A 11 -1.28 26.51 3.76
C ALA A 11 -0.24 27.11 2.79
N VAL A 12 1.01 26.65 2.81
CA VAL A 12 2.05 27.10 1.88
C VAL A 12 2.37 25.99 0.88
N PRO A 13 2.04 26.14 -0.41
CA PRO A 13 2.35 25.13 -1.41
C PRO A 13 3.87 24.98 -1.54
N ARG A 14 4.36 23.77 -1.27
CA ARG A 14 5.76 23.38 -1.45
C ARG A 14 5.86 22.35 -2.58
N PRO A 15 6.92 22.39 -3.40
CA PRO A 15 7.12 21.37 -4.43
C PRO A 15 7.30 20.00 -3.78
N THR A 16 6.64 18.99 -4.35
CA THR A 16 6.89 17.58 -4.02
C THR A 16 8.17 17.08 -4.70
N LEU A 17 8.72 15.96 -4.24
CA LEU A 17 9.90 15.34 -4.85
C LEU A 17 9.69 15.04 -6.34
N ALA A 18 8.49 14.59 -6.73
CA ALA A 18 8.14 14.33 -8.13
C ALA A 18 8.12 15.59 -9.01
N GLN A 19 8.04 16.79 -8.43
CA GLN A 19 8.02 18.08 -9.13
C GLN A 19 9.38 18.77 -9.17
N LEU A 20 10.42 18.17 -8.57
CA LEU A 20 11.75 18.77 -8.54
C LEU A 20 12.39 18.77 -9.93
N VAL A 21 13.08 19.87 -10.23
CA VAL A 21 13.85 20.03 -11.47
C VAL A 21 15.32 20.27 -11.14
N GLY A 22 16.23 19.79 -12.00
CA GLY A 22 17.67 19.99 -11.84
C GLY A 22 18.04 21.47 -11.72
N GLY A 23 18.92 21.79 -10.78
CA GLY A 23 19.36 23.16 -10.44
C GLY A 23 18.52 23.85 -9.37
N GLN A 24 17.34 23.33 -9.02
CA GLN A 24 16.44 23.93 -8.04
C GLN A 24 17.01 23.82 -6.62
N THR A 25 17.03 24.92 -5.89
CA THR A 25 17.27 24.92 -4.45
C THR A 25 16.01 24.50 -3.70
N LEU A 26 16.15 23.66 -2.69
CA LEU A 26 15.05 23.21 -1.85
C LEU A 26 15.30 23.49 -0.38
N ASP A 27 14.21 23.76 0.34
CA ASP A 27 14.14 23.86 1.78
C ASP A 27 12.83 23.19 2.23
N LEU A 28 12.91 21.88 2.47
CA LEU A 28 11.74 21.01 2.64
C LEU A 28 11.89 20.09 3.86
N PRO A 29 10.82 19.86 4.64
CA PRO A 29 10.79 18.76 5.58
C PRO A 29 10.64 17.45 4.81
N LEU A 30 11.58 16.53 5.02
CA LEU A 30 11.59 15.22 4.36
C LEU A 30 11.84 14.11 5.39
N LEU A 31 11.22 12.96 5.16
CA LEU A 31 11.43 11.77 5.98
C LEU A 31 12.75 11.10 5.58
N ILE A 32 13.57 10.72 6.56
CA ILE A 32 14.78 9.93 6.33
C ILE A 32 14.39 8.44 6.22
N GLN A 33 14.49 7.84 5.03
CA GLN A 33 14.32 6.39 4.88
C GLN A 33 15.59 5.62 5.27
N SER A 34 16.75 6.14 4.90
CA SER A 34 18.03 5.51 5.23
C SER A 34 19.14 6.55 5.23
N ALA A 35 20.14 6.33 6.06
CA ALA A 35 21.37 7.11 6.13
C ALA A 35 22.56 6.16 6.27
N THR A 36 23.57 6.32 5.42
CA THR A 36 24.76 5.47 5.44
C THR A 36 25.99 6.30 5.14
N LEU A 37 26.96 6.26 6.05
CA LEU A 37 28.28 6.85 5.82
C LEU A 37 29.04 6.00 4.81
N GLY A 38 29.56 6.64 3.77
CA GLY A 38 30.47 6.06 2.81
C GLY A 38 31.77 6.85 2.74
N GLU A 39 32.74 6.29 2.01
CA GLU A 39 34.00 6.95 1.73
C GLU A 39 34.20 7.11 0.23
N THR A 40 34.68 8.28 -0.18
CA THR A 40 35.08 8.51 -1.57
C THR A 40 36.36 7.73 -1.88
N LYS A 41 36.71 7.62 -3.17
CA LYS A 41 37.98 7.01 -3.60
C LYS A 41 39.23 7.64 -2.96
N ASN A 42 39.11 8.88 -2.48
CA ASN A 42 40.18 9.63 -1.83
C ASN A 42 40.10 9.59 -0.29
N GLY A 43 39.28 8.69 0.28
CA GLY A 43 39.11 8.52 1.73
C GLY A 43 38.31 9.62 2.44
N LYS A 44 37.74 10.58 1.70
CA LYS A 44 36.86 11.60 2.32
C LYS A 44 35.48 10.99 2.62
N PRO A 45 34.94 11.15 3.85
CA PRO A 45 33.62 10.65 4.19
C PRO A 45 32.54 11.46 3.48
N TYR A 46 31.47 10.78 3.07
CA TYR A 46 30.25 11.39 2.55
C TYR A 46 29.03 10.61 3.06
N LEU A 47 27.89 11.29 3.17
CA LEU A 47 26.66 10.70 3.65
C LEU A 47 25.74 10.38 2.47
N MET A 48 25.32 9.11 2.38
CA MET A 48 24.30 8.64 1.47
C MET A 48 22.96 8.61 2.19
N LEU A 49 21.96 9.26 1.61
CA LEU A 49 20.61 9.34 2.14
C LEU A 49 19.61 8.84 1.10
N VAL A 50 18.48 8.36 1.59
CA VAL A 50 17.24 8.24 0.83
C VAL A 50 16.21 9.07 1.58
N LEU A 51 15.65 10.06 0.89
CA LEU A 51 14.68 11.01 1.44
C LEU A 51 13.31 10.71 0.82
N GLN A 52 12.25 10.86 1.61
CA GLN A 52 10.89 10.55 1.18
C GLN A 52 9.92 11.70 1.46
N ASP A 53 8.97 11.87 0.55
CA ASP A 53 7.71 12.56 0.76
C ASP A 53 6.54 11.70 0.24
N LYS A 54 5.32 12.27 0.22
CA LYS A 54 4.13 11.58 -0.29
C LYS A 54 4.17 11.21 -1.77
N SER A 55 5.06 11.82 -2.56
CA SER A 55 5.18 11.59 -4.01
C SER A 55 6.19 10.50 -4.37
N GLY A 56 7.06 10.11 -3.42
CA GLY A 56 8.02 9.04 -3.59
C GLY A 56 9.28 9.25 -2.77
N ASP A 57 10.36 8.60 -3.21
CA ASP A 57 11.69 8.74 -2.63
C ASP A 57 12.72 9.25 -3.63
N ILE A 58 13.79 9.86 -3.10
CA ILE A 58 14.90 10.38 -3.90
C ILE A 58 16.23 10.10 -3.20
N ALA A 59 17.23 9.76 -4.00
CA ALA A 59 18.60 9.62 -3.52
C ALA A 59 19.16 11.00 -3.16
N ALA A 60 19.89 11.08 -2.04
CA ALA A 60 20.52 12.30 -1.60
C ALA A 60 21.95 12.06 -1.11
N ARG A 61 22.80 13.09 -1.23
CA ARG A 61 24.24 13.02 -0.92
C ARG A 61 24.67 14.28 -0.17
N ALA A 62 25.28 14.10 1.00
CA ALA A 62 25.95 15.16 1.74
C ALA A 62 27.47 14.94 1.64
N TRP A 63 28.17 15.85 0.97
CA TRP A 63 29.61 15.75 0.73
C TRP A 63 30.45 16.45 1.82
N SER A 64 29.83 17.34 2.57
CA SER A 64 30.41 18.10 3.68
C SER A 64 29.73 17.68 4.98
N ASP A 65 30.43 17.78 6.12
CA ASP A 65 29.89 17.49 7.45
C ASP A 65 29.24 16.10 7.61
N ALA A 66 29.64 15.13 6.79
CA ALA A 66 28.97 13.83 6.66
C ALA A 66 28.74 13.13 8.02
N ALA A 67 29.77 13.07 8.87
CA ALA A 67 29.68 12.45 10.19
C ALA A 67 28.69 13.17 11.14
N ARG A 68 28.68 14.51 11.12
CA ARG A 68 27.75 15.32 11.93
C ARG A 68 26.32 15.13 11.45
N LEU A 69 26.09 15.15 10.14
CA LEU A 69 24.79 14.95 9.53
C LEU A 69 24.27 13.51 9.74
N ALA A 70 25.15 12.52 9.70
CA ALA A 70 24.80 11.12 9.96
C ALA A 70 24.28 10.91 11.39
N ALA A 71 24.85 11.62 12.37
CA ALA A 71 24.39 11.57 13.76
C ALA A 71 23.00 12.18 13.98
N LEU A 72 22.46 12.93 13.00
CA LEU A 72 21.10 13.50 13.05
C LEU A 72 20.12 12.68 12.21
N ALA A 73 20.59 12.06 11.13
CA ALA A 73 19.79 11.43 10.08
C ALA A 73 19.39 9.98 10.44
N GLU A 74 18.76 9.80 11.59
CA GLU A 74 18.18 8.50 11.96
C GLU A 74 16.97 8.18 11.06
N PRO A 75 16.85 6.94 10.53
CA PRO A 75 15.66 6.51 9.81
C PRO A 75 14.37 6.76 10.61
N GLY A 76 13.29 7.17 9.94
CA GLY A 76 12.01 7.50 10.58
C GLY A 76 11.91 8.93 11.11
N ARG A 77 13.03 9.67 11.16
CA ARG A 77 13.02 11.09 11.51
C ARG A 77 12.57 11.96 10.34
N VAL A 78 11.88 13.05 10.65
CA VAL A 78 11.62 14.13 9.71
C VAL A 78 12.56 15.29 10.00
N LEU A 79 13.41 15.62 9.04
CA LEU A 79 14.36 16.72 9.14
C LEU A 79 14.06 17.76 8.08
N ARG A 80 14.34 19.03 8.39
CA ARG A 80 14.34 20.10 7.39
C ARG A 80 15.62 19.97 6.57
N VAL A 81 15.46 19.62 5.30
CA VAL A 81 16.54 19.42 4.34
C VAL A 81 16.72 20.67 3.51
N ARG A 82 17.91 21.27 3.57
CA ARG A 82 18.31 22.31 2.63
C ARG A 82 19.37 21.80 1.68
N GLY A 83 19.22 22.14 0.42
CA GLY A 83 20.14 21.68 -0.61
C GLY A 83 19.72 22.05 -2.02
N GLN A 84 20.27 21.34 -2.98
CA GLN A 84 20.02 21.55 -4.40
C GLN A 84 19.70 20.23 -5.09
N ALA A 85 18.66 20.21 -5.90
CA ALA A 85 18.39 19.12 -6.83
C ALA A 85 19.44 19.17 -7.95
N VAL A 86 20.19 18.09 -8.14
CA VAL A 86 21.27 18.00 -9.13
C VAL A 86 21.09 16.74 -9.96
N THR A 87 21.33 16.84 -11.26
CA THR A 87 21.32 15.67 -12.15
C THR A 87 22.73 15.09 -12.23
N PHE A 88 22.88 13.81 -11.89
CA PHE A 88 24.14 13.08 -12.00
C PHE A 88 23.88 11.77 -12.73
N GLN A 89 24.59 11.54 -13.85
CA GLN A 89 24.39 10.37 -14.73
C GLN A 89 22.91 10.17 -15.10
N ASP A 90 22.27 11.25 -15.58
CA ASP A 90 20.86 11.31 -15.97
C ASP A 90 19.84 10.97 -14.87
N LYS A 91 20.28 10.94 -13.60
CA LYS A 91 19.42 10.73 -12.44
C LYS A 91 19.39 11.98 -11.57
N LEU A 92 18.17 12.42 -11.25
CA LEU A 92 17.97 13.48 -10.27
C LEU A 92 18.31 12.96 -8.86
N GLN A 93 19.11 13.72 -8.12
CA GLN A 93 19.44 13.46 -6.72
C GLN A 93 19.53 14.78 -5.97
N ILE A 94 19.40 14.76 -4.64
CA ILE A 94 19.58 15.96 -3.82
C ILE A 94 21.02 16.03 -3.32
N LYS A 95 21.71 17.13 -3.62
CA LYS A 95 22.92 17.52 -2.88
C LYS A 95 22.48 18.22 -1.60
N VAL A 96 22.74 17.61 -0.46
CA VAL A 96 22.36 18.12 0.87
C VAL A 96 23.43 19.05 1.41
N ASP A 97 23.02 20.24 1.82
CA ASP A 97 23.87 21.23 2.47
C ASP A 97 23.66 21.21 4.00
N THR A 98 22.39 21.19 4.47
CA THR A 98 22.07 21.07 5.89
C THR A 98 20.91 20.12 6.16
N LEU A 99 20.96 19.48 7.34
CA LEU A 99 19.85 18.76 7.95
C LEU A 99 19.59 19.39 9.31
N ASP A 100 18.41 19.97 9.49
CA ASP A 100 18.04 20.64 10.73
C ASP A 100 16.89 19.90 11.41
N PRO A 101 17.03 19.53 12.70
CA PRO A 101 15.94 18.95 13.47
C PRO A 101 14.73 19.89 13.55
N LEU A 102 13.54 19.29 13.50
CA LEU A 102 12.28 19.99 13.75
C LEU A 102 11.91 19.88 15.23
N ARG A 103 10.98 20.74 15.69
CA ARG A 103 10.37 20.53 17.00
C ARG A 103 9.51 19.24 16.97
N PRO A 104 9.34 18.53 18.10
CA PRO A 104 8.58 17.27 18.11
C PRO A 104 7.15 17.38 17.58
N ASP A 105 6.45 18.48 17.85
CA ASP A 105 5.10 18.77 17.34
C ASP A 105 5.08 18.97 15.82
N GLU A 106 6.11 19.62 15.28
CA GLU A 106 6.26 19.83 13.84
C GLU A 106 6.65 18.54 13.11
N GLU A 107 7.60 17.78 13.66
CA GLU A 107 8.05 16.49 13.12
C GLU A 107 6.88 15.52 12.94
N GLU A 108 6.03 15.38 13.97
CA GLU A 108 4.86 14.50 13.90
C GLU A 108 3.82 15.00 12.89
N ALA A 109 3.54 16.30 12.86
CA ALA A 109 2.61 16.89 11.90
C ALA A 109 3.09 16.70 10.44
N TYR A 110 4.38 16.87 10.17
CA TYR A 110 4.94 16.60 8.85
C TYR A 110 4.92 15.12 8.51
N ARG A 111 5.30 14.24 9.44
CA ARG A 111 5.30 12.80 9.23
C ARG A 111 3.93 12.30 8.77
N ALA A 112 2.85 12.76 9.40
CA ALA A 112 1.48 12.42 9.00
C ALA A 112 1.14 12.77 7.54
N THR A 113 1.85 13.75 6.95
CA THR A 113 1.67 14.17 5.55
C THR A 113 2.69 13.57 4.57
N LEU A 114 3.81 13.05 5.08
CA LEU A 114 4.94 12.55 4.28
C LEU A 114 4.94 11.02 4.14
N VAL A 115 4.26 10.30 5.03
CA VAL A 115 4.13 8.85 4.95
C VAL A 115 2.99 8.50 3.99
N PRO A 116 3.26 7.75 2.90
CA PRO A 116 2.22 7.27 2.01
C PRO A 116 1.13 6.54 2.78
N SER A 117 -0.12 6.90 2.53
CA SER A 117 -1.31 6.33 3.16
C SER A 117 -2.39 6.10 2.10
N SER A 118 -3.35 5.22 2.41
CA SER A 118 -4.49 4.97 1.52
C SER A 118 -5.21 6.27 1.15
N SER A 119 -5.67 6.33 -0.10
CA SER A 119 -6.54 7.42 -0.56
C SER A 119 -7.99 7.27 -0.07
N ARG A 120 -8.37 6.07 0.41
CA ARG A 120 -9.68 5.79 1.00
C ARG A 120 -9.69 6.19 2.47
N ALA A 121 -10.83 6.71 2.94
CA ALA A 121 -10.97 7.09 4.34
C ALA A 121 -10.91 5.85 5.24
N PRO A 122 -10.15 5.85 6.35
CA PRO A 122 -10.08 4.73 7.29
C PRO A 122 -11.46 4.28 7.80
N GLU A 123 -12.36 5.23 8.06
CA GLU A 123 -13.71 4.97 8.57
C GLU A 123 -14.58 4.26 7.52
N GLU A 124 -14.42 4.61 6.24
CA GLU A 124 -15.11 3.95 5.12
C GLU A 124 -14.66 2.49 4.99
N MET A 125 -13.34 2.26 5.02
CA MET A 125 -12.76 0.92 4.95
C MET A 125 -13.15 0.06 6.15
N GLU A 126 -13.21 0.66 7.35
CA GLU A 126 -13.68 -0.03 8.55
C GLU A 126 -15.16 -0.43 8.42
N ALA A 127 -16.01 0.48 7.98
CA ALA A 127 -17.44 0.20 7.80
C ALA A 127 -17.66 -0.94 6.79
N GLU A 128 -16.88 -0.95 5.71
CA GLU A 128 -16.90 -2.01 4.71
C GLU A 128 -16.45 -3.35 5.29
N LEU A 129 -15.31 -3.39 5.98
CA LEU A 129 -14.82 -4.60 6.65
C LEU A 129 -15.90 -5.16 7.58
N GLN A 130 -16.47 -4.33 8.45
CA GLN A 130 -17.54 -4.75 9.37
C GLN A 130 -18.78 -5.27 8.63
N GLY A 131 -19.10 -4.69 7.45
CA GLY A 131 -20.14 -5.20 6.57
C GLY A 131 -19.86 -6.63 6.10
N LEU A 132 -18.66 -6.87 5.57
CA LEU A 132 -18.21 -8.20 5.13
C LEU A 132 -18.24 -9.21 6.27
N LEU A 133 -17.73 -8.84 7.46
CA LEU A 133 -17.72 -9.70 8.65
C LEU A 133 -19.12 -10.12 9.09
N ARG A 134 -20.13 -9.25 8.93
CA ARG A 134 -21.53 -9.57 9.21
C ARG A 134 -22.19 -10.45 8.14
N SER A 135 -21.67 -10.43 6.92
CA SER A 135 -22.27 -11.12 5.75
C SER A 135 -22.06 -12.64 5.75
N PHE A 136 -21.15 -13.17 6.56
CA PHE A 136 -20.92 -14.61 6.68
C PHE A 136 -22.18 -15.34 7.19
N ALA A 137 -22.66 -16.28 6.38
CA ALA A 137 -23.78 -17.16 6.72
C ALA A 137 -23.34 -18.27 7.70
N ARG A 138 -22.11 -18.78 7.56
CA ARG A 138 -21.53 -19.81 8.42
C ARG A 138 -21.14 -19.24 9.78
N PRO A 139 -21.75 -19.71 10.89
CA PRO A 139 -21.47 -19.16 12.20
C PRO A 139 -20.01 -19.41 12.67
N GLU A 140 -19.38 -20.50 12.25
CA GLU A 140 -17.99 -20.85 12.56
C GLU A 140 -17.02 -19.80 11.98
N LEU A 141 -17.15 -19.50 10.69
CA LEU A 141 -16.34 -18.49 10.01
C LEU A 141 -16.60 -17.11 10.59
N ARG A 142 -17.87 -16.75 10.83
CA ARG A 142 -18.20 -15.46 11.46
C ARG A 142 -17.61 -15.31 12.87
N ARG A 143 -17.53 -16.39 13.66
CA ARG A 143 -16.84 -16.37 14.97
C ARG A 143 -15.33 -16.18 14.78
N LEU A 144 -14.72 -16.91 13.85
CA LEU A 144 -13.29 -16.82 13.57
C LEU A 144 -12.88 -15.44 13.07
N MET A 145 -13.58 -14.88 12.09
CA MET A 145 -13.25 -13.56 11.55
C MET A 145 -13.37 -12.47 12.62
N ARG A 146 -14.47 -12.46 13.39
CA ARG A 146 -14.63 -11.48 14.50
C ARG A 146 -13.53 -11.62 15.54
N ARG A 147 -13.08 -12.84 15.82
CA ARG A 147 -12.01 -13.10 16.78
C ARG A 147 -10.67 -12.54 16.29
N LEU A 148 -10.36 -12.66 15.00
CA LEU A 148 -9.10 -12.18 14.43
C LEU A 148 -9.10 -10.65 14.23
N PHE A 149 -10.11 -10.12 13.53
CA PHE A 149 -10.15 -8.68 13.18
C PHE A 149 -10.62 -7.76 14.32
N GLY A 150 -11.27 -8.35 15.34
CA GLY A 150 -11.66 -7.69 16.58
C GLY A 150 -10.66 -7.89 17.73
N ASP A 151 -9.57 -8.62 17.51
CA ASP A 151 -8.50 -8.75 18.50
C ASP A 151 -7.83 -7.39 18.73
N ALA A 152 -7.49 -7.11 19.99
CA ALA A 152 -6.95 -5.81 20.41
C ALA A 152 -5.56 -5.51 19.85
N GLU A 153 -4.81 -6.54 19.43
CA GLU A 153 -3.49 -6.41 18.84
C GLU A 153 -3.56 -6.53 17.31
N ILE A 154 -4.14 -7.62 16.80
CA ILE A 154 -4.17 -7.90 15.35
C ILE A 154 -5.02 -6.86 14.61
N GLY A 155 -6.16 -6.48 15.18
CA GLY A 155 -7.10 -5.56 14.55
C GLY A 155 -6.47 -4.19 14.20
N PRO A 156 -5.87 -3.48 15.16
CA PRO A 156 -5.20 -2.21 14.88
C PRO A 156 -4.03 -2.34 13.90
N LEU A 157 -3.23 -3.42 14.00
CA LEU A 157 -2.12 -3.67 13.08
C LEU A 157 -2.62 -3.89 11.66
N PHE A 158 -3.65 -4.70 11.46
CA PHE A 158 -4.25 -4.97 10.14
C PHE A 158 -4.74 -3.69 9.44
N ARG A 159 -5.31 -2.76 10.20
CA ARG A 159 -5.83 -1.47 9.68
C ARG A 159 -4.74 -0.50 9.25
N GLN A 160 -3.54 -0.63 9.82
CA GLN A 160 -2.44 0.32 9.59
C GLN A 160 -1.36 -0.27 8.67
N ALA A 161 -1.20 -1.59 8.64
CA ALA A 161 -0.13 -2.26 7.92
C ALA A 161 -0.17 -1.96 6.41
N PRO A 162 1.00 -1.79 5.78
CA PRO A 162 1.11 -1.82 4.33
C PRO A 162 0.88 -3.25 3.82
N ALA A 163 0.45 -3.42 2.57
CA ALA A 163 0.37 -4.75 1.96
C ALA A 163 1.74 -5.24 1.45
N ALA A 164 2.72 -4.35 1.35
CA ALA A 164 4.05 -4.67 0.87
C ALA A 164 5.07 -3.59 1.24
N LYS A 165 6.36 -3.92 1.13
CA LYS A 165 7.43 -2.96 1.41
C LYS A 165 7.59 -1.88 0.33
N LYS A 166 7.48 -2.24 -0.96
CA LYS A 166 7.81 -1.33 -2.09
C LYS A 166 6.87 -1.44 -3.30
N MET A 167 6.02 -2.46 -3.39
CA MET A 167 5.21 -2.75 -4.57
C MET A 167 3.77 -3.07 -4.17
N HIS A 168 2.77 -2.44 -4.78
CA HIS A 168 1.32 -2.65 -4.54
C HIS A 168 0.90 -2.40 -3.09
N HIS A 169 0.21 -1.28 -2.86
CA HIS A 169 -0.29 -0.92 -1.53
C HIS A 169 0.80 -0.79 -0.44
N ALA A 170 1.99 -0.31 -0.82
CA ALA A 170 3.10 -0.04 0.08
C ALA A 170 2.92 1.30 0.82
N TYR A 171 1.80 1.41 1.55
CA TYR A 171 1.37 2.59 2.27
C TYR A 171 0.50 2.19 3.47
N ARG A 172 0.36 3.08 4.46
CA ARG A 172 -0.48 2.80 5.64
C ARG A 172 -1.92 2.52 5.25
N GLY A 173 -2.48 1.44 5.80
CA GLY A 173 -3.81 0.93 5.46
C GLY A 173 -3.88 0.19 4.13
N GLY A 174 -2.74 -0.01 3.46
CA GLY A 174 -2.68 -0.73 2.19
C GLY A 174 -3.11 -2.18 2.28
N LEU A 175 -2.81 -2.87 3.39
CA LEU A 175 -3.23 -4.27 3.60
C LEU A 175 -4.75 -4.39 3.64
N LEU A 176 -5.40 -3.51 4.41
CA LEU A 176 -6.86 -3.46 4.49
C LEU A 176 -7.48 -3.11 3.14
N GLU A 177 -6.97 -2.09 2.45
CA GLU A 177 -7.50 -1.67 1.14
C GLU A 177 -7.45 -2.80 0.12
N HIS A 178 -6.30 -3.46 -0.02
CA HIS A 178 -6.10 -4.61 -0.90
C HIS A 178 -7.04 -5.76 -0.53
N THR A 179 -7.11 -6.10 0.75
CA THR A 179 -7.99 -7.17 1.23
C THR A 179 -9.46 -6.89 0.94
N LEU A 180 -9.92 -5.64 1.08
CA LEU A 180 -11.29 -5.23 0.73
C LEU A 180 -11.53 -5.30 -0.78
N SER A 181 -10.55 -4.90 -1.60
CA SER A 181 -10.63 -5.06 -3.06
C SER A 181 -10.82 -6.53 -3.44
N LEU A 182 -9.99 -7.40 -2.88
CA LEU A 182 -10.04 -8.83 -3.13
C LEU A 182 -11.35 -9.46 -2.64
N ALA A 183 -11.83 -9.06 -1.47
CA ALA A 183 -13.11 -9.52 -0.91
C ALA A 183 -14.31 -9.14 -1.79
N ARG A 184 -14.34 -7.94 -2.36
CA ARG A 184 -15.39 -7.52 -3.32
C ARG A 184 -15.34 -8.34 -4.61
N LEU A 185 -14.14 -8.60 -5.14
CA LEU A 185 -13.96 -9.45 -6.32
C LEU A 185 -14.41 -10.88 -6.03
N ALA A 186 -14.01 -11.44 -4.88
CA ALA A 186 -14.41 -12.76 -4.42
C ALA A 186 -15.93 -12.90 -4.35
N ASP A 187 -16.64 -11.91 -3.79
CA ASP A 187 -18.09 -11.94 -3.69
C ASP A 187 -18.78 -11.97 -5.07
N ARG A 188 -18.30 -11.14 -6.00
CA ARG A 188 -18.81 -11.09 -7.38
C ARG A 188 -18.56 -12.39 -8.13
N VAL A 189 -17.37 -12.97 -7.98
CA VAL A 189 -17.00 -14.22 -8.65
C VAL A 189 -17.76 -15.41 -8.07
N ALA A 190 -17.95 -15.47 -6.75
CA ALA A 190 -18.79 -16.47 -6.10
C ALA A 190 -20.25 -16.41 -6.55
N ALA A 191 -20.80 -15.19 -6.75
CA ALA A 191 -22.14 -15.01 -7.29
C ALA A 191 -22.28 -15.51 -8.74
N HIS A 192 -21.20 -15.43 -9.53
CA HIS A 192 -21.19 -15.89 -10.91
C HIS A 192 -21.00 -17.41 -11.06
N TYR A 193 -20.22 -18.04 -10.17
CA TYR A 193 -19.94 -19.47 -10.21
C TYR A 193 -20.60 -20.19 -9.01
N PRO A 194 -21.82 -20.77 -9.16
CA PRO A 194 -22.56 -21.37 -8.05
C PRO A 194 -21.88 -22.56 -7.36
N ARG A 195 -20.82 -23.13 -7.95
CA ARG A 195 -20.00 -24.17 -7.33
C ARG A 195 -19.16 -23.63 -6.17
N LEU A 196 -18.81 -22.35 -6.20
CA LEU A 196 -17.92 -21.76 -5.20
C LEU A 196 -18.65 -21.60 -3.87
N ASP A 197 -17.97 -22.00 -2.82
CA ASP A 197 -18.37 -21.67 -1.47
C ASP A 197 -18.01 -20.21 -1.18
N ARG A 198 -19.00 -19.33 -1.30
CA ARG A 198 -18.85 -17.87 -1.10
C ARG A 198 -18.18 -17.55 0.24
N ASP A 199 -18.64 -18.15 1.33
CA ASP A 199 -18.12 -17.84 2.66
C ASP A 199 -16.67 -18.32 2.81
N LEU A 200 -16.34 -19.49 2.27
CA LEU A 200 -14.97 -19.99 2.29
C LEU A 200 -14.02 -19.13 1.44
N LEU A 201 -14.43 -18.75 0.23
CA LEU A 201 -13.65 -17.86 -0.64
C LEU A 201 -13.45 -16.48 0.00
N LEU A 202 -14.52 -15.90 0.57
CA LEU A 202 -14.44 -14.62 1.27
C LEU A 202 -13.53 -14.69 2.50
N ALA A 203 -13.59 -15.78 3.27
CA ALA A 203 -12.65 -16.01 4.38
C ALA A 203 -11.20 -16.08 3.87
N GLY A 204 -10.96 -16.79 2.76
CA GLY A 204 -9.67 -16.83 2.09
C GLY A 204 -9.17 -15.43 1.72
N ALA A 205 -10.00 -14.63 1.05
CA ALA A 205 -9.67 -13.26 0.67
C ALA A 205 -9.30 -12.39 1.88
N LEU A 206 -10.05 -12.49 2.99
CA LEU A 206 -9.78 -11.73 4.20
C LEU A 206 -8.50 -12.17 4.93
N LEU A 207 -8.16 -13.46 4.87
CA LEU A 207 -7.10 -14.05 5.69
C LEU A 207 -5.76 -14.25 4.98
N HIS A 208 -5.74 -14.32 3.64
CA HIS A 208 -4.59 -14.80 2.87
C HIS A 208 -3.27 -14.10 3.23
N ASP A 209 -3.34 -12.80 3.48
CA ASP A 209 -2.21 -11.93 3.80
C ASP A 209 -2.18 -11.47 5.26
N LEU A 210 -3.00 -12.05 6.14
CA LEU A 210 -3.12 -11.61 7.53
C LEU A 210 -1.76 -11.61 8.27
N GLY A 211 -0.85 -12.53 7.93
CA GLY A 211 0.49 -12.58 8.52
C GLY A 211 1.34 -11.33 8.28
N LYS A 212 0.98 -10.48 7.30
CA LYS A 212 1.71 -9.24 7.01
C LYS A 212 1.71 -8.25 8.18
N VAL A 213 0.75 -8.37 9.10
CA VAL A 213 0.71 -7.57 10.34
C VAL A 213 1.91 -7.79 11.26
N TYR A 214 2.58 -8.95 11.15
CA TYR A 214 3.80 -9.27 11.90
C TYR A 214 5.03 -9.39 11.00
N GLU A 215 4.86 -9.63 9.70
CA GLU A 215 5.96 -9.66 8.75
C GLU A 215 6.53 -8.25 8.51
N LEU A 216 5.64 -7.27 8.32
CA LEU A 216 6.00 -5.91 7.97
C LEU A 216 5.97 -5.02 9.22
N VAL A 217 6.95 -4.12 9.29
CA VAL A 217 7.04 -3.13 10.36
C VAL A 217 6.97 -1.73 9.77
N ASP A 218 6.32 -0.84 10.48
CA ASP A 218 6.33 0.60 10.23
C ASP A 218 7.04 1.29 11.39
N ASP A 219 8.31 1.62 11.17
CA ASP A 219 9.07 2.44 12.11
C ASP A 219 9.00 3.90 11.66
N ASN A 220 7.99 4.61 12.18
CA ASN A 220 7.83 6.05 11.97
C ASN A 220 7.79 6.48 10.48
N GLY A 221 7.18 5.67 9.62
CA GLY A 221 7.06 5.92 8.19
C GLY A 221 8.08 5.16 7.34
N VAL A 222 8.99 4.40 7.96
CA VAL A 222 9.96 3.55 7.27
C VAL A 222 9.47 2.11 7.31
N PHE A 223 9.00 1.62 6.16
CA PHE A 223 8.53 0.25 6.03
C PHE A 223 9.70 -0.74 5.91
N GLY A 224 9.67 -1.75 6.76
CA GLY A 224 10.68 -2.80 6.86
C GLY A 224 10.07 -4.18 7.02
N TYR A 225 10.95 -5.14 7.24
CA TYR A 225 10.57 -6.49 7.66
C TYR A 225 11.01 -6.69 9.09
N SER A 226 10.17 -7.31 9.92
CA SER A 226 10.58 -7.83 11.23
C SER A 226 11.53 -9.03 11.06
N ASP A 227 12.29 -9.36 12.10
CA ASP A 227 13.14 -10.56 12.09
C ASP A 227 12.32 -11.82 11.86
N SER A 228 11.18 -11.95 12.55
CA SER A 228 10.24 -13.06 12.36
C SER A 228 9.68 -13.08 10.94
N GLY A 229 9.34 -11.92 10.36
CA GLY A 229 8.90 -11.79 8.98
C GLY A 229 9.94 -12.29 7.98
N ARG A 230 11.22 -11.99 8.18
CA ARG A 230 12.31 -12.48 7.32
C ARG A 230 12.59 -13.98 7.49
N LEU A 231 12.49 -14.49 8.71
CA LEU A 231 12.82 -15.88 9.05
C LEU A 231 11.68 -16.85 8.73
N VAL A 232 10.42 -16.42 8.90
CA VAL A 232 9.23 -17.28 8.84
C VAL A 232 8.31 -16.92 7.68
N GLY A 233 8.11 -15.62 7.42
CA GLY A 233 7.22 -15.13 6.36
C GLY A 233 5.73 -15.15 6.71
N HIS A 234 4.96 -14.26 6.06
CA HIS A 234 3.55 -14.03 6.35
C HIS A 234 2.66 -15.26 6.10
N LEU A 235 2.98 -16.13 5.14
CA LEU A 235 2.17 -17.33 4.86
C LEU A 235 2.07 -18.24 6.07
N VAL A 236 3.23 -18.56 6.65
CA VAL A 236 3.34 -19.47 7.81
C VAL A 236 2.82 -18.77 9.07
N GLN A 237 3.14 -17.49 9.25
CA GLN A 237 2.64 -16.69 10.37
C GLN A 237 1.10 -16.58 10.34
N GLY A 238 0.52 -16.22 9.19
CA GLY A 238 -0.92 -16.08 9.00
C GLY A 238 -1.67 -17.40 9.21
N ALA A 239 -1.15 -18.50 8.67
CA ALA A 239 -1.68 -19.84 8.93
C ALA A 239 -1.63 -20.19 10.44
N GLY A 240 -0.54 -19.84 11.13
CA GLY A 240 -0.40 -19.99 12.58
C GLY A 240 -1.45 -19.19 13.35
N MET A 241 -1.64 -17.91 13.01
CA MET A 241 -2.64 -17.04 13.64
C MET A 241 -4.05 -17.61 13.51
N VAL A 242 -4.41 -18.09 12.32
CA VAL A 242 -5.73 -18.68 12.04
C VAL A 242 -5.94 -19.97 12.83
N ARG A 243 -4.94 -20.85 12.88
CA ARG A 243 -4.98 -22.08 13.69
C ARG A 243 -5.17 -21.77 15.18
N ASP A 244 -4.41 -20.81 15.71
CA ASP A 244 -4.46 -20.45 17.12
C ASP A 244 -5.79 -19.77 17.50
N ALA A 245 -6.38 -19.00 16.58
CA ALA A 245 -7.70 -18.42 16.76
C ALA A 245 -8.81 -19.47 16.68
N ALA A 246 -8.72 -20.42 15.74
CA ALA A 246 -9.68 -21.52 15.59
C ALA A 246 -9.68 -22.46 16.81
N ALA A 247 -8.50 -22.75 17.37
CA ALA A 247 -8.36 -23.57 18.59
C ALA A 247 -9.07 -22.98 19.82
N LYS A 248 -9.36 -21.68 19.82
CA LYS A 248 -10.08 -20.96 20.88
C LYS A 248 -11.60 -20.89 20.63
N ILE A 249 -12.10 -21.55 19.59
CA ILE A 249 -13.52 -21.66 19.27
C ILE A 249 -13.95 -23.10 19.51
N SER A 250 -14.88 -23.31 20.45
CA SER A 250 -15.47 -24.62 20.68
C SER A 250 -16.06 -25.16 19.38
N ASP A 251 -15.82 -26.45 19.13
CA ASP A 251 -16.41 -27.20 18.01
C ASP A 251 -16.10 -26.60 16.63
N PHE A 252 -14.94 -25.97 16.46
CA PHE A 252 -14.50 -25.52 15.13
C PHE A 252 -14.20 -26.75 14.25
N PRO A 253 -14.84 -26.91 13.07
CA PRO A 253 -14.67 -28.11 12.26
C PRO A 253 -13.22 -28.26 11.75
N PRO A 254 -12.55 -29.41 11.98
CA PRO A 254 -11.18 -29.63 11.54
C PRO A 254 -11.01 -29.49 10.02
N ASP A 255 -11.92 -30.07 9.24
CA ASP A 255 -11.85 -30.00 7.77
C ASP A 255 -11.98 -28.57 7.24
N LEU A 256 -12.76 -27.71 7.93
CA LEU A 256 -12.87 -26.30 7.58
C LEU A 256 -11.57 -25.55 7.91
N LEU A 257 -10.92 -25.89 9.02
CA LEU A 257 -9.61 -25.32 9.35
C LEU A 257 -8.59 -25.68 8.28
N ASP A 258 -8.51 -26.94 7.86
CA ASP A 258 -7.59 -27.38 6.81
C ASP A 258 -7.82 -26.62 5.49
N GLN A 259 -9.08 -26.38 5.11
CA GLN A 259 -9.41 -25.58 3.93
C GLN A 259 -8.96 -24.11 4.05
N LEU A 260 -9.11 -23.49 5.21
CA LEU A 260 -8.64 -22.12 5.46
C LEU A 260 -7.11 -22.02 5.42
N LEU A 261 -6.43 -22.97 6.06
CA LEU A 261 -4.97 -23.04 6.02
C LEU A 261 -4.47 -23.27 4.59
N HIS A 262 -5.15 -24.14 3.84
CA HIS A 262 -4.84 -24.37 2.42
C HIS A 262 -5.00 -23.10 1.58
N LEU A 263 -6.07 -22.32 1.78
CA LEU A 263 -6.26 -21.03 1.09
C LEU A 263 -5.09 -20.09 1.33
N ILE A 264 -4.67 -19.91 2.59
CA ILE A 264 -3.55 -19.04 2.96
C ILE A 264 -2.24 -19.57 2.36
N LEU A 265 -1.94 -20.85 2.54
CA LEU A 265 -0.65 -21.43 2.15
C LEU A 265 -0.51 -21.61 0.63
N SER A 266 -1.60 -21.59 -0.13
CA SER A 266 -1.55 -21.79 -1.58
C SER A 266 -1.84 -20.54 -2.42
N HIS A 267 -2.21 -19.41 -1.81
CA HIS A 267 -2.71 -18.24 -2.58
C HIS A 267 -1.69 -17.64 -3.55
N HIS A 268 -0.38 -17.75 -3.30
CA HIS A 268 0.65 -17.36 -4.27
C HIS A 268 0.63 -18.24 -5.54
N GLY A 269 -0.03 -19.40 -5.52
CA GLY A 269 -0.38 -20.18 -6.70
C GLY A 269 0.73 -20.98 -7.36
N ARG A 270 1.99 -20.68 -7.05
CA ARG A 270 3.18 -21.30 -7.66
C ARG A 270 4.30 -21.46 -6.64
N TYR A 271 5.06 -22.55 -6.76
CA TYR A 271 6.24 -22.78 -5.93
C TYR A 271 7.29 -21.68 -6.13
N GLU A 272 7.45 -21.20 -7.37
CA GLU A 272 8.37 -20.12 -7.74
C GLU A 272 7.98 -18.78 -7.10
N TYR A 273 6.72 -18.62 -6.72
CA TYR A 273 6.22 -17.45 -5.99
C TYR A 273 6.25 -17.65 -4.47
N GLY A 274 6.85 -18.75 -3.99
CA GLY A 274 7.01 -19.04 -2.56
C GLY A 274 5.86 -19.79 -1.93
N ALA A 275 4.87 -20.26 -2.70
CA ALA A 275 3.78 -21.08 -2.16
C ALA A 275 4.31 -22.45 -1.68
N PRO A 276 4.10 -22.87 -0.42
CA PRO A 276 4.44 -24.21 0.05
C PRO A 276 3.58 -25.32 -0.58
N CYS A 277 2.37 -24.99 -1.05
CA CYS A 277 1.49 -25.90 -1.79
C CYS A 277 0.74 -25.16 -2.90
N LEU A 278 0.29 -25.90 -3.91
CA LEU A 278 -0.48 -25.32 -5.03
C LEU A 278 -1.97 -25.24 -4.69
N PRO A 279 -2.76 -24.35 -5.34
CA PRO A 279 -4.21 -24.33 -5.19
C PRO A 279 -4.85 -25.68 -5.60
N MET A 280 -5.59 -26.31 -4.69
CA MET A 280 -6.20 -27.64 -4.88
C MET A 280 -7.73 -27.62 -4.79
N THR A 281 -8.33 -26.49 -4.43
CA THR A 281 -9.79 -26.31 -4.36
C THR A 281 -10.23 -25.24 -5.36
N PRO A 282 -11.51 -25.25 -5.81
CA PRO A 282 -12.05 -24.19 -6.64
C PRO A 282 -11.84 -22.79 -6.03
N GLU A 283 -12.06 -22.66 -4.72
CA GLU A 283 -11.88 -21.42 -3.98
C GLU A 283 -10.41 -20.98 -3.97
N ALA A 284 -9.45 -21.90 -3.80
CA ALA A 284 -8.03 -21.56 -3.82
C ALA A 284 -7.56 -21.14 -5.21
N ILE A 285 -8.04 -21.80 -6.26
CA ILE A 285 -7.69 -21.44 -7.65
C ILE A 285 -8.21 -20.04 -7.97
N VAL A 286 -9.45 -19.76 -7.56
CA VAL A 286 -10.07 -18.44 -7.73
C VAL A 286 -9.35 -17.39 -6.90
N LEU A 287 -9.08 -17.65 -5.61
CA LEU A 287 -8.38 -16.72 -4.72
C LEU A 287 -7.03 -16.31 -5.30
N HIS A 288 -6.20 -17.28 -5.71
CA HIS A 288 -4.93 -17.01 -6.36
C HIS A 288 -5.09 -16.12 -7.61
N SER A 289 -6.07 -16.45 -8.46
CA SER A 289 -6.30 -15.71 -9.69
C SER A 289 -6.74 -14.27 -9.41
N LEU A 290 -7.57 -14.08 -8.39
CA LEU A 290 -8.06 -12.76 -7.99
C LEU A 290 -6.95 -11.90 -7.39
N ASP A 291 -6.10 -12.47 -6.54
CA ASP A 291 -4.94 -11.78 -5.96
C ASP A 291 -3.95 -11.34 -7.04
N ASP A 292 -3.63 -12.24 -7.98
CA ASP A 292 -2.77 -11.95 -9.13
C ASP A 292 -3.37 -10.86 -10.03
N ILE A 293 -4.68 -10.85 -10.26
CA ILE A 293 -5.37 -9.78 -11.01
C ILE A 293 -5.27 -8.45 -10.27
N ASP A 294 -5.58 -8.41 -8.97
CA ASP A 294 -5.59 -7.17 -8.18
C ASP A 294 -4.19 -6.53 -8.13
N ALA A 295 -3.16 -7.33 -7.85
CA ALA A 295 -1.77 -6.88 -7.86
C ALA A 295 -1.35 -6.31 -9.23
N LYS A 296 -1.74 -6.99 -10.33
CA LYS A 296 -1.46 -6.52 -11.68
C LYS A 296 -2.19 -5.23 -12.01
N MET A 297 -3.47 -5.10 -11.68
CA MET A 297 -4.23 -3.88 -11.97
C MET A 297 -3.65 -2.68 -11.22
N GLN A 298 -3.29 -2.85 -9.95
CA GLN A 298 -2.63 -1.81 -9.17
C GLN A 298 -1.26 -1.42 -9.75
N TYR A 299 -0.53 -2.38 -10.34
CA TYR A 299 0.70 -2.08 -11.08
C TYR A 299 0.44 -1.18 -12.28
N LEU A 300 -0.56 -1.53 -13.07
CA LEU A 300 -0.93 -0.81 -14.28
C LEU A 300 -1.39 0.61 -13.96
N ASP A 301 -2.19 0.79 -12.92
CA ASP A 301 -2.65 2.11 -12.46
C ASP A 301 -1.48 2.99 -12.02
N GLY A 302 -0.51 2.41 -11.29
CA GLY A 302 0.70 3.12 -10.89
C GLY A 302 1.59 3.52 -12.07
N LEU A 303 1.62 2.73 -13.15
CA LEU A 303 2.32 3.08 -14.39
C LEU A 303 1.56 4.17 -15.17
N ALA A 304 0.24 4.02 -15.30
CA ALA A 304 -0.62 4.96 -16.02
C ALA A 304 -0.56 6.36 -15.40
N ALA A 305 -0.50 6.46 -14.07
CA ALA A 305 -0.36 7.73 -13.34
C ALA A 305 0.95 8.48 -13.61
N ARG A 306 1.97 7.82 -14.19
CA ARG A 306 3.27 8.41 -14.51
C ARG A 306 3.41 8.81 -15.98
N LEU A 307 2.47 8.42 -16.83
CA LEU A 307 2.49 8.76 -18.26
C LEU A 307 2.11 10.23 -18.44
N SER A 308 2.89 10.95 -19.24
CA SER A 308 2.64 12.36 -19.56
C SER A 308 1.97 12.50 -20.92
N GLY A 309 0.92 13.32 -20.99
CA GLY A 309 0.22 13.68 -22.22
C GLY A 309 -0.96 12.76 -22.56
N PRO A 310 -1.99 13.29 -23.25
CA PRO A 310 -3.21 12.55 -23.57
C PRO A 310 -2.93 11.42 -24.57
N GLY A 311 -3.79 10.40 -24.55
CA GLY A 311 -3.76 9.29 -25.51
C GLY A 311 -2.95 8.08 -25.05
N PRO A 312 -2.80 7.08 -25.94
CA PRO A 312 -2.13 5.83 -25.58
C PRO A 312 -0.61 5.91 -25.79
N HIS A 313 0.12 5.37 -24.82
CA HIS A 313 1.58 5.36 -24.78
C HIS A 313 2.11 3.95 -24.53
N TRP A 314 3.28 3.67 -25.10
CA TRP A 314 4.06 2.50 -24.70
C TRP A 314 4.88 2.82 -23.47
N THR A 315 4.82 1.94 -22.47
CA THR A 315 5.74 1.99 -21.34
C THR A 315 7.12 1.50 -21.76
N ASP A 316 8.13 1.82 -20.95
CA ASP A 316 9.36 1.05 -20.91
C ASP A 316 9.08 -0.43 -20.62
N TYR A 317 10.08 -1.29 -20.83
CA TYR A 317 9.94 -2.71 -20.54
C TYR A 317 9.70 -2.93 -19.03
N GLN A 318 8.56 -3.53 -18.70
CA GLN A 318 8.17 -3.81 -17.33
C GLN A 318 8.55 -5.24 -16.98
N ARG A 319 9.58 -5.40 -16.14
CA ARG A 319 10.09 -6.72 -15.73
C ARG A 319 9.04 -7.60 -15.06
N PRO A 320 8.20 -7.12 -14.12
CA PRO A 320 7.20 -7.97 -13.46
C PRO A 320 6.18 -8.62 -14.40
N LEU A 321 5.95 -8.01 -15.57
CA LEU A 321 5.02 -8.52 -16.60
C LEU A 321 5.73 -9.02 -17.86
N GLU A 322 7.07 -8.95 -17.88
CA GLU A 322 7.94 -9.37 -18.97
C GLU A 322 7.55 -8.80 -20.35
N ARG A 323 7.06 -7.57 -20.39
CA ARG A 323 6.62 -6.93 -21.63
C ARG A 323 6.62 -5.41 -21.52
N ARG A 324 6.59 -4.74 -22.69
CA ARG A 324 6.11 -3.36 -22.77
C ARG A 324 4.59 -3.36 -22.77
N LEU A 325 4.00 -2.34 -22.16
CA LEU A 325 2.56 -2.23 -22.00
C LEU A 325 2.06 -1.05 -22.81
N PHE A 326 0.87 -1.18 -23.37
CA PHE A 326 0.19 -0.11 -24.07
C PHE A 326 -0.93 0.41 -23.17
N LEU A 327 -0.70 1.58 -22.57
CA LEU A 327 -1.57 2.16 -21.55
C LEU A 327 -2.01 3.56 -21.96
N ARG A 328 -3.11 4.03 -21.41
CA ARG A 328 -3.52 5.44 -21.52
C ARG A 328 -3.16 6.14 -20.20
N GLY A 329 -2.61 7.35 -20.29
CA GLY A 329 -2.50 8.20 -19.11
C GLY A 329 -3.90 8.50 -18.55
N ARG A 330 -4.00 8.91 -17.28
CA ARG A 330 -5.26 9.46 -16.78
C ARG A 330 -5.65 10.64 -17.67
N GLU A 331 -6.85 10.61 -18.21
CA GLU A 331 -7.44 11.81 -18.77
C GLU A 331 -7.52 12.80 -17.61
N ASP A 332 -6.81 13.93 -17.71
CA ASP A 332 -7.14 15.07 -16.87
C ASP A 332 -8.63 15.29 -17.11
N ALA A 333 -9.44 15.15 -16.07
CA ALA A 333 -10.83 15.57 -16.14
C ALA A 333 -10.79 17.04 -16.54
N GLY A 334 -11.02 17.32 -17.82
CA GLY A 334 -11.11 18.67 -18.32
C GLY A 334 -12.23 19.39 -17.56
N PRO A 335 -12.23 20.73 -17.55
CA PRO A 335 -13.25 21.52 -16.86
C PRO A 335 -14.69 21.28 -17.35
N ASP A 336 -14.90 20.42 -18.35
CA ASP A 336 -16.19 20.21 -19.01
C ASP A 336 -17.02 19.05 -18.40
N ALA A 337 -16.55 18.40 -17.33
CA ALA A 337 -17.31 17.32 -16.67
C ALA A 337 -18.38 17.81 -15.67
N GLU A 338 -18.56 19.13 -15.49
CA GLU A 338 -19.61 19.70 -14.62
C GLU A 338 -20.87 20.18 -15.37
N GLU A 339 -20.93 20.11 -16.71
CA GLU A 339 -22.06 20.69 -17.47
C GLU A 339 -23.08 19.69 -18.05
N GLU A 340 -23.04 18.41 -17.66
CA GLU A 340 -24.07 17.40 -18.04
C GLU A 340 -24.90 16.88 -16.85
N ALA A 341 -24.98 17.65 -15.77
CA ALA A 341 -25.98 17.48 -14.71
C ALA A 341 -27.08 18.55 -14.80
N ALA A 342 -27.59 18.82 -16.00
CA ALA A 342 -28.80 19.63 -16.19
C ALA A 342 -29.99 18.72 -16.49
N ASP A 343 -30.84 18.58 -15.48
CA ASP A 343 -32.24 18.11 -15.42
C ASP A 343 -32.82 17.41 -16.70
N PRO A 344 -33.27 16.15 -16.63
CA PRO A 344 -33.92 15.51 -17.77
C PRO A 344 -35.25 16.21 -18.07
N ALA A 345 -35.37 16.75 -19.28
CA ALA A 345 -36.60 17.33 -19.80
C ALA A 345 -37.78 16.31 -19.72
N PRO A 346 -39.01 16.76 -19.41
CA PRO A 346 -40.14 15.87 -19.25
C PRO A 346 -40.52 15.18 -20.58
N PRO A 347 -41.00 13.93 -20.54
CA PRO A 347 -41.27 13.15 -21.74
C PRO A 347 -42.41 13.75 -22.56
N THR A 348 -42.18 13.87 -23.86
CA THR A 348 -43.17 14.29 -24.86
C THR A 348 -44.25 13.20 -25.02
N PRO A 349 -45.55 13.54 -25.02
CA PRO A 349 -46.61 12.55 -25.20
C PRO A 349 -46.61 12.02 -26.65
N GLN A 350 -46.52 10.70 -26.80
CA GLN A 350 -46.68 10.05 -28.10
C GLN A 350 -48.13 10.16 -28.61
N PRO A 351 -48.35 10.36 -29.92
CA PRO A 351 -49.68 10.38 -30.49
C PRO A 351 -50.27 8.96 -30.52
N ARG A 352 -51.49 8.81 -29.99
CA ARG A 352 -52.29 7.59 -30.17
C ARG A 352 -52.66 7.47 -31.65
N LEU A 353 -52.20 6.42 -32.30
CA LEU A 353 -52.80 5.90 -33.53
C LEU A 353 -53.73 4.75 -33.16
N PHE A 354 -54.86 4.75 -33.85
CA PHE A 354 -56.11 4.01 -33.61
C PHE A 354 -56.00 2.53 -33.27
#